data_AF-A0A845C934-F1
#
_entry.id   AF-A0A845C934-F1
#
_cell.length_a   1.000
_cell.length_b   1.000
_cell.length_c   1.000
_cell.angle_alpha   90.00
_cell.angle_beta   90.00
_cell.angle_gamma   90.00
#
_symmetry.space_group_name_H-M   'P 1'
#
loop_
_entity.id
_entity.type
_entity.pdbx_description
1 polymer ?
#
loop_
_entity_poly.entity_id
_entity_poly.type
_entity_poly.pdbx_seq_one_letter_code
_entity_poly.pdbx_strand_id
1 'polypeptide(L)'
;RCNAMEIISEYDLVINGSDNFPTRYLVNDACHLLDKPLVDGSIFMFEGQVTVYDGTGPCYRCLYPDPPPPGEVPSCAEAGVMGVLPGIVGSMQALEAIKLLVGFGEPLSGRLLMIDTGDMTVRTLRVDAALDCPLCGGRPTVTELIDYEEFCGLPSLADHPEAVPEPA
;
A
#
# COMPACT_ATOMS: atom_id res chain seq x y z
N ARG A 1 -5.60 17.13 9.74
CA ARG A 1 -6.22 17.28 8.40
C ARG A 1 -5.35 16.51 7.42
N CYS A 2 -5.90 15.49 6.76
CA CYS A 2 -5.14 14.70 5.79
C CYS A 2 -5.01 15.48 4.47
N ASN A 3 -3.78 15.64 3.96
CA ASN A 3 -3.44 16.30 2.70
C ASN A 3 -3.31 15.32 1.52
N ALA A 4 -3.56 14.02 1.75
CA ALA A 4 -3.32 12.97 0.76
C ALA A 4 -4.14 13.18 -0.53
N MET A 5 -5.42 13.56 -0.42
CA MET A 5 -6.27 13.77 -1.60
C MET A 5 -5.75 14.90 -2.50
N GLU A 6 -5.30 16.00 -1.90
CA GLU A 6 -4.74 17.14 -2.62
C GLU A 6 -3.48 16.73 -3.36
N ILE A 7 -2.51 16.16 -2.63
CA ILE A 7 -1.22 15.75 -3.19
C ILE A 7 -1.38 14.68 -4.28
N ILE A 8 -2.13 13.60 -4.00
CA ILE A 8 -2.28 12.47 -4.93
C ILE A 8 -2.98 12.90 -6.22
N SER A 9 -3.91 13.87 -6.15
CA SER A 9 -4.64 14.32 -7.33
C SER A 9 -3.74 14.90 -8.44
N GLU A 10 -2.59 15.45 -8.06
CA GLU A 10 -1.61 16.10 -8.95
C GLU A 10 -0.72 15.12 -9.73
N TYR A 11 -0.74 13.81 -9.40
CA TYR A 11 0.12 12.80 -10.02
C TYR A 11 -0.69 11.82 -10.89
N ASP A 12 -0.02 11.23 -11.88
CA ASP A 12 -0.62 10.23 -12.78
C ASP A 12 -0.74 8.85 -12.12
N LEU A 13 0.17 8.51 -11.22
CA LEU A 13 0.17 7.27 -10.43
C LEU A 13 0.90 7.48 -9.10
N VAL A 14 0.68 6.57 -8.16
CA VAL A 14 1.33 6.56 -6.85
C VAL A 14 2.13 5.27 -6.65
N ILE A 15 3.28 5.37 -5.99
CA ILE A 15 4.05 4.21 -5.53
C ILE A 15 4.03 4.23 -4.00
N ASN A 16 3.50 3.19 -3.37
CA ASN A 16 3.55 3.05 -1.92
C ASN A 16 4.77 2.25 -1.49
N GLY A 17 5.70 2.91 -0.81
CA GLY A 17 6.84 2.29 -0.13
C GLY A 17 6.79 2.46 1.39
N SER A 18 5.61 2.78 1.96
CA SER A 18 5.46 2.97 3.41
C SER A 18 5.57 1.66 4.18
N ASP A 19 6.06 1.78 5.41
CA ASP A 19 6.36 0.68 6.32
C ASP A 19 5.28 0.46 7.39
N ASN A 20 4.14 1.16 7.29
CA ASN A 20 3.08 1.14 8.28
C ASN A 20 1.70 0.97 7.64
N PHE A 21 0.79 0.32 8.37
CA PHE A 21 -0.57 0.06 7.91
C PHE A 21 -1.41 1.32 7.69
N PRO A 22 -1.41 2.33 8.58
CA PRO A 22 -2.22 3.54 8.38
C PRO A 22 -1.98 4.20 7.04
N THR A 23 -0.71 4.38 6.66
CA THR A 23 -0.35 4.98 5.37
C THR A 23 -0.77 4.10 4.19
N ARG A 24 -0.62 2.78 4.32
CA ARG A 24 -1.00 1.85 3.24
C ARG A 24 -2.52 1.86 2.99
N TYR A 25 -3.35 1.83 4.04
CA TYR A 25 -4.80 1.97 3.89
C TYR A 25 -5.18 3.36 3.36
N LEU A 26 -4.58 4.42 3.89
CA LEU A 26 -4.78 5.79 3.44
C LEU A 26 -4.53 5.96 1.94
N VAL A 27 -3.36 5.51 1.48
CA VAL A 27 -2.94 5.66 0.08
C VAL A 27 -3.79 4.78 -0.84
N ASN A 28 -4.13 3.55 -0.43
CA ASN A 28 -5.05 2.70 -1.20
C ASN A 28 -6.41 3.37 -1.39
N ASP A 29 -7.02 3.84 -0.31
CA ASP A 29 -8.37 4.41 -0.36
C ASP A 29 -8.35 5.73 -1.14
N ALA A 30 -7.35 6.58 -0.93
CA ALA A 30 -7.19 7.83 -1.69
C ALA A 30 -6.99 7.58 -3.19
N CYS A 31 -6.13 6.63 -3.56
CA CYS A 31 -5.89 6.28 -4.96
C CYS A 31 -7.15 5.72 -5.61
N HIS A 32 -7.90 4.85 -4.92
CA HIS A 32 -9.16 4.32 -5.43
C HIS A 32 -10.20 5.43 -5.65
N LEU A 33 -10.38 6.32 -4.66
CA LEU A 33 -11.35 7.42 -4.74
C LEU A 33 -11.00 8.47 -5.81
N LEU A 34 -9.72 8.63 -6.13
CA LEU A 34 -9.22 9.55 -7.16
C LEU A 34 -9.00 8.89 -8.53
N ASP A 35 -9.32 7.60 -8.68
CA ASP A 35 -9.06 6.82 -9.88
C ASP A 35 -7.58 6.88 -10.33
N LYS A 36 -6.67 6.76 -9.36
CA LYS A 36 -5.22 6.75 -9.57
C LYS A 36 -4.66 5.33 -9.44
N PRO A 37 -3.86 4.85 -10.40
CA PRO A 37 -3.13 3.60 -10.23
C PRO A 37 -2.15 3.68 -9.05
N LEU A 38 -2.14 2.63 -8.24
CA LEU A 38 -1.25 2.47 -7.11
C LEU A 38 -0.35 1.24 -7.32
N VAL A 39 0.96 1.45 -7.26
CA VAL A 39 1.94 0.36 -7.20
C VAL A 39 2.33 0.14 -5.74
N ASP A 40 1.88 -0.96 -5.14
CA ASP A 40 2.13 -1.27 -3.74
C ASP A 40 3.32 -2.24 -3.59
N GLY A 41 4.17 -1.96 -2.60
CA GLY A 41 5.30 -2.77 -2.23
C GLY A 41 5.31 -2.99 -0.72
N SER A 42 5.65 -4.21 -0.32
CA SER A 42 5.82 -4.53 1.09
C SER A 42 6.99 -5.48 1.30
N ILE A 43 7.60 -5.42 2.49
CA ILE A 43 8.75 -6.25 2.86
C ILE A 43 8.62 -6.68 4.32
N PHE A 44 9.10 -7.87 4.64
CA PHE A 44 9.16 -8.40 5.99
C PHE A 44 10.30 -9.43 6.08
N MET A 45 11.30 -9.17 6.93
CA MET A 45 12.50 -10.00 7.06
C MET A 45 13.22 -10.26 5.72
N PHE A 46 12.96 -11.40 5.08
CA PHE A 46 13.53 -11.82 3.80
C PHE A 46 12.52 -11.85 2.66
N GLU A 47 11.25 -11.58 2.95
CA GLU A 47 10.12 -11.68 2.02
C GLU A 47 9.67 -10.32 1.52
N GLY A 48 9.44 -10.20 0.22
CA GLY A 48 8.90 -9.02 -0.44
C GLY A 48 7.64 -9.33 -1.22
N GLN A 49 6.76 -8.34 -1.36
CA GLN A 49 5.57 -8.42 -2.19
C GLN A 49 5.43 -7.18 -3.07
N VAL A 50 4.92 -7.36 -4.30
CA VAL A 50 4.58 -6.28 -5.22
C VAL A 50 3.26 -6.58 -5.91
N THR A 51 2.40 -5.57 -6.02
CA THR A 51 1.14 -5.64 -6.77
C THR A 51 0.75 -4.27 -7.32
N VAL A 52 -0.24 -4.24 -8.20
CA VAL A 52 -0.78 -3.01 -8.79
C VAL A 52 -2.27 -2.97 -8.54
N TYR A 53 -2.76 -1.82 -8.08
CA TYR A 53 -4.17 -1.52 -7.90
C TYR A 53 -4.54 -0.37 -8.84
N ASP A 54 -5.15 -0.68 -9.98
CA ASP A 54 -5.45 0.28 -11.06
C ASP A 54 -6.95 0.47 -11.33
N GLY A 55 -7.80 0.04 -10.38
CA GLY A 55 -9.25 0.09 -10.50
C GLY A 55 -9.88 -1.01 -11.37
N THR A 56 -9.09 -1.79 -12.11
CA THR A 56 -9.60 -2.89 -12.95
C THR A 56 -9.66 -4.24 -12.21
N GLY A 57 -9.06 -4.33 -11.03
CA GLY A 57 -8.93 -5.55 -10.23
C GLY A 57 -9.25 -5.34 -8.74
N PRO A 58 -8.80 -6.24 -7.85
CA PRO A 58 -8.94 -6.07 -6.40
C PRO A 58 -8.22 -4.80 -5.93
N CYS A 59 -8.68 -4.19 -4.84
CA CYS A 59 -7.91 -3.18 -4.10
C CYS A 59 -7.15 -3.81 -2.93
N TYR A 60 -6.37 -3.02 -2.19
CA TYR A 60 -5.66 -3.49 -1.00
C TYR A 60 -6.60 -4.15 0.02
N ARG A 61 -7.78 -3.55 0.24
CA ARG A 61 -8.81 -4.08 1.15
C ARG A 61 -9.43 -5.40 0.71
N CYS A 62 -9.27 -5.81 -0.55
CA CYS A 62 -9.66 -7.18 -0.96
C CYS A 62 -8.68 -8.23 -0.45
N LEU A 63 -7.39 -7.89 -0.33
CA LEU A 63 -6.37 -8.79 0.21
C LEU A 63 -6.36 -8.75 1.73
N TYR A 64 -6.47 -7.53 2.29
CA TYR A 64 -6.37 -7.25 3.71
C TYR A 64 -7.55 -6.36 4.12
N PRO A 65 -8.72 -6.96 4.43
CA PRO A 65 -9.94 -6.21 4.75
C PRO A 65 -9.81 -5.33 5.99
N ASP A 66 -9.17 -5.89 7.02
CA ASP A 66 -8.98 -5.28 8.33
C ASP A 66 -7.49 -5.20 8.67
N PRO A 67 -7.03 -4.12 9.33
CA PRO A 67 -5.66 -4.03 9.82
C PRO A 67 -5.42 -5.13 10.86
N PRO A 68 -4.18 -5.64 10.97
CA PRO A 68 -3.85 -6.54 12.06
C PRO A 68 -4.02 -5.83 13.41
N PRO A 69 -4.36 -6.56 14.49
CA PRO A 69 -4.41 -6.00 15.84
C PRO A 69 -3.14 -5.21 16.20
N PRO A 70 -3.29 -4.10 16.95
CA PRO A 70 -2.15 -3.27 17.34
C PRO A 70 -1.05 -4.08 18.04
N GLY A 71 0.19 -3.97 17.54
CA GLY A 71 1.35 -4.66 18.10
C GLY A 71 1.50 -6.13 17.70
N GLU A 72 0.60 -6.70 16.88
CA GLU A 72 0.73 -8.09 16.41
C GLU A 72 1.79 -8.24 15.32
N VAL A 73 1.88 -7.26 14.42
CA VAL A 73 2.85 -7.25 13.32
C VAL A 73 3.85 -6.13 13.54
N PRO A 74 5.15 -6.44 13.74
CA PRO A 74 6.18 -5.41 13.91
C PRO A 74 6.45 -4.69 12.59
N SER A 75 6.80 -3.41 12.68
CA SER A 75 7.31 -2.63 11.55
C SER A 75 8.65 -3.18 11.03
N CYS A 76 9.07 -2.76 9.84
CA CYS A 76 10.40 -3.10 9.31
C CYS A 76 11.53 -2.67 10.26
N ALA A 77 11.35 -1.52 10.93
CA ALA A 77 12.30 -1.01 11.92
C ALA A 77 12.39 -1.89 13.17
N GLU A 78 11.31 -2.57 13.54
CA GLU A 78 11.24 -3.43 14.73
C GLU A 78 11.63 -4.89 14.44
N ALA A 79 11.17 -5.46 13.34
CA ALA A 79 11.49 -6.85 12.96
C ALA A 79 12.88 -7.00 12.34
N GLY A 80 13.41 -5.93 11.75
CA GLY A 80 14.59 -5.98 10.90
C GLY A 80 14.26 -6.50 9.49
N VAL A 81 15.01 -6.03 8.51
CA VAL A 81 14.85 -6.40 7.11
C VAL A 81 16.20 -6.63 6.45
N MET A 82 16.27 -7.59 5.52
CA MET A 82 17.44 -7.77 4.70
C MET A 82 17.67 -6.49 3.87
N GLY A 83 18.75 -5.76 4.13
CA GLY A 83 18.91 -4.39 3.61
C GLY A 83 18.88 -4.24 2.08
N VAL A 84 19.13 -5.32 1.33
CA VAL A 84 19.02 -5.31 -0.15
C VAL A 84 17.60 -5.50 -0.66
N LEU A 85 16.71 -6.08 0.15
CA LEU A 85 15.32 -6.40 -0.22
C LEU A 85 14.50 -5.15 -0.59
N PRO A 86 14.55 -4.01 0.14
CA PRO A 86 13.90 -2.78 -0.31
C PRO A 86 14.36 -2.34 -1.71
N GLY A 87 15.64 -2.52 -2.04
CA GLY A 87 16.17 -2.18 -3.36
C GLY A 87 15.62 -3.08 -4.47
N ILE A 88 15.45 -4.37 -4.17
CA ILE A 88 14.84 -5.35 -5.09
C ILE A 88 13.36 -5.02 -5.32
N VAL A 89 12.60 -4.86 -4.23
CA VAL A 89 11.15 -4.57 -4.28
C VAL A 89 10.90 -3.21 -4.91
N GLY A 90 11.65 -2.17 -4.54
CA GLY A 90 11.54 -0.84 -5.14
C GLY A 90 11.85 -0.83 -6.63
N SER A 91 12.80 -1.65 -7.09
CA SER A 91 13.08 -1.80 -8.53
C SER A 91 11.92 -2.47 -9.28
N MET A 92 11.28 -3.46 -8.65
CA MET A 92 10.07 -4.08 -9.20
C MET A 92 8.90 -3.09 -9.26
N GLN A 93 8.69 -2.30 -8.20
CA GLN A 93 7.67 -1.24 -8.18
C GLN A 93 7.92 -0.20 -9.29
N ALA A 94 9.17 0.25 -9.46
CA ALA A 94 9.53 1.17 -10.52
C ALA A 94 9.23 0.58 -11.90
N LEU A 95 9.51 -0.71 -12.12
CA LEU A 95 9.17 -1.39 -13.36
C LEU A 95 7.66 -1.42 -13.61
N GLU A 96 6.83 -1.70 -12.61
CA GLU A 96 5.37 -1.63 -12.74
C GLU A 96 4.89 -0.22 -13.09
N ALA A 97 5.45 0.81 -12.46
CA ALA A 97 5.13 2.19 -12.77
C ALA A 97 5.47 2.56 -14.23
N ILE A 98 6.64 2.15 -14.74
CA ILE A 98 7.02 2.38 -16.13
C ILE A 98 6.06 1.62 -17.07
N LYS A 99 5.68 0.38 -16.75
CA LYS A 99 4.70 -0.38 -17.55
C LYS A 99 3.36 0.35 -17.68
N LEU A 100 2.87 0.91 -16.57
CA LEU A 100 1.63 1.68 -16.54
C LEU A 100 1.74 2.98 -17.36
N LEU A 101 2.81 3.75 -17.17
CA LEU A 101 3.00 5.04 -17.84
C LEU A 101 3.23 4.91 -19.35
N VAL A 102 4.02 3.92 -19.76
CA VAL A 102 4.41 3.73 -21.16
C VAL A 102 3.42 2.83 -21.91
N GLY A 103 2.64 2.02 -21.18
CA GLY A 103 1.68 1.09 -21.77
C GLY A 103 2.34 -0.13 -22.42
N PHE A 104 3.31 -0.76 -21.74
CA PHE A 104 3.97 -1.97 -22.24
C PHE A 104 3.90 -3.13 -21.24
N GLY A 105 3.96 -4.36 -21.76
CA GLY A 105 3.86 -5.57 -20.94
C GLY A 105 2.51 -5.71 -20.25
N GLU A 106 2.46 -6.55 -19.23
CA GLU A 106 1.26 -6.75 -18.41
C GLU A 106 1.56 -6.32 -16.96
N PRO A 107 0.90 -5.28 -16.42
CA PRO A 107 1.02 -4.88 -15.03
C PRO A 107 0.57 -5.99 -14.07
N LEU A 108 1.03 -5.95 -12.82
CA LEU A 108 0.63 -6.90 -11.76
C LEU A 108 -0.81 -6.70 -11.24
N SER A 109 -1.70 -6.04 -11.99
CA SER A 109 -3.10 -5.91 -11.58
C SER A 109 -3.76 -7.28 -11.43
N GLY A 110 -4.44 -7.50 -10.30
CA GLY A 110 -5.02 -8.80 -9.92
C GLY A 110 -4.00 -9.91 -9.63
N ARG A 111 -2.72 -9.56 -9.47
CA ARG A 111 -1.63 -10.51 -9.19
C ARG A 111 -0.74 -10.01 -8.05
N LEU A 112 -0.45 -10.90 -7.11
CA LEU A 112 0.52 -10.65 -6.04
C LEU A 112 1.82 -11.38 -6.37
N LEU A 113 2.85 -10.62 -6.70
CA LEU A 113 4.20 -11.15 -6.84
C LEU A 113 4.82 -11.26 -5.44
N MET A 114 5.30 -12.44 -5.08
CA MET A 114 5.99 -12.71 -3.83
C MET A 114 7.42 -13.16 -4.13
N ILE A 115 8.38 -12.63 -3.39
CA ILE A 115 9.78 -13.01 -3.44
C ILE A 115 10.27 -13.36 -2.04
N ASP A 116 10.88 -14.52 -1.88
CA ASP A 116 11.65 -14.89 -0.69
C ASP A 116 13.13 -14.86 -1.05
N THR A 117 13.91 -13.98 -0.40
CA THR A 117 15.35 -13.84 -0.65
C THR A 117 16.21 -14.83 0.13
N GLY A 118 15.64 -15.54 1.10
CA GLY A 118 16.32 -16.59 1.86
C GLY A 118 16.58 -17.83 1.01
N ASP A 119 15.60 -18.25 0.21
CA ASP A 119 15.72 -19.39 -0.71
C ASP A 119 15.67 -19.00 -2.21
N MET A 120 15.54 -17.70 -2.50
CA MET A 120 15.44 -17.13 -3.85
C MET A 120 14.25 -17.65 -4.67
N THR A 121 13.13 -17.92 -4.00
CA THR A 121 11.87 -18.29 -4.64
C THR A 121 11.07 -17.07 -5.06
N VAL A 122 10.51 -17.11 -6.28
CA VAL A 122 9.54 -16.13 -6.78
C VAL A 122 8.23 -16.83 -7.13
N ARG A 123 7.11 -16.33 -6.60
CA ARG A 123 5.77 -16.86 -6.86
C ARG A 123 4.83 -15.75 -7.25
N THR A 124 3.85 -16.06 -8.09
CA THR A 124 2.77 -15.13 -8.41
C THR A 124 1.45 -15.78 -8.03
N LEU A 125 0.69 -15.12 -7.16
CA LEU A 125 -0.65 -15.53 -6.78
C LEU A 125 -1.66 -14.68 -7.54
N ARG A 126 -2.79 -15.28 -7.94
CA ARG A 126 -3.93 -14.52 -8.44
C ARG A 126 -4.73 -14.02 -7.26
N VAL A 127 -5.21 -12.80 -7.36
CA VAL A 127 -6.06 -12.18 -6.36
C VAL A 127 -7.35 -11.76 -7.03
N ASP A 128 -8.46 -12.21 -6.46
CA ASP A 128 -9.79 -11.87 -6.93
C ASP A 128 -10.37 -10.70 -6.13
N ALA A 129 -11.17 -9.86 -6.79
CA ALA A 129 -11.91 -8.81 -6.12
C ALA A 129 -13.01 -9.42 -5.23
N ALA A 130 -13.09 -8.96 -3.98
CA ALA A 130 -14.14 -9.36 -3.05
C ALA A 130 -15.44 -8.58 -3.35
N LEU A 131 -16.56 -9.30 -3.49
CA LEU A 131 -17.86 -8.70 -3.83
C LEU A 131 -18.39 -7.74 -2.75
N ASP A 132 -18.05 -8.04 -1.50
CA ASP A 132 -18.40 -7.32 -0.28
C ASP A 132 -17.28 -6.39 0.21
N CYS A 133 -16.27 -6.13 -0.63
CA CYS A 133 -15.20 -5.20 -0.27
C CYS A 133 -15.79 -3.82 0.09
N PRO A 134 -15.44 -3.25 1.24
CA PRO A 134 -16.02 -1.98 1.70
C PRO A 134 -15.59 -0.78 0.85
N LEU A 135 -14.60 -0.92 -0.02
CA LEU A 135 -14.09 0.14 -0.89
C LEU A 135 -14.50 -0.07 -2.36
N CYS A 136 -14.12 -1.19 -2.98
CA CYS A 136 -14.34 -1.42 -4.42
C CYS A 136 -15.48 -2.42 -4.72
N GLY A 137 -16.21 -2.88 -3.69
CA GLY A 137 -17.30 -3.85 -3.83
C GLY A 137 -18.60 -3.23 -4.37
N GLY A 138 -19.64 -4.04 -4.53
CA GLY A 138 -20.92 -3.58 -5.11
C GLY A 138 -21.74 -2.64 -4.22
N ARG A 139 -21.37 -2.50 -2.93
CA ARG A 139 -21.99 -1.61 -1.95
C ARG A 139 -20.90 -1.00 -1.06
N PRO A 140 -20.11 -0.05 -1.58
CA PRO A 140 -18.99 0.51 -0.84
C PRO A 140 -19.48 1.31 0.37
N THR A 141 -18.83 1.09 1.51
CA THR A 141 -19.05 1.83 2.77
C THR A 141 -17.95 2.84 3.03
N VAL A 142 -16.77 2.68 2.42
CA VAL A 142 -15.68 3.65 2.44
C VAL A 142 -15.84 4.57 1.22
N THR A 143 -16.32 5.79 1.46
CA THR A 143 -16.55 6.80 0.42
C THR A 143 -15.69 8.05 0.62
N GLU A 144 -15.01 8.15 1.75
CA GLU A 144 -14.11 9.25 2.10
C GLU A 144 -12.97 8.71 2.98
N LEU A 145 -11.92 9.52 3.13
CA LEU A 145 -10.81 9.19 4.01
C LEU A 145 -11.22 9.32 5.47
N ILE A 146 -10.81 8.35 6.28
CA ILE A 146 -11.07 8.30 7.72
C ILE A 146 -9.78 8.55 8.52
N ASP A 147 -9.87 8.52 9.84
CA ASP A 147 -8.69 8.47 10.70
C ASP A 147 -8.08 7.06 10.66
N TYR A 148 -7.00 6.91 9.89
CA TYR A 148 -6.35 5.61 9.70
C TYR A 148 -5.49 5.18 10.89
N GLU A 149 -5.07 6.12 11.75
CA GLU A 149 -4.37 5.77 12.98
C GLU A 149 -5.36 5.16 13.97
N GLU A 150 -6.51 5.80 14.18
CA GLU A 150 -7.60 5.26 14.99
C GLU A 150 -8.10 3.92 14.43
N PHE A 151 -8.30 3.83 13.12
CA PHE A 151 -8.70 2.58 12.44
C PHE A 151 -7.70 1.44 12.65
N CYS A 152 -6.39 1.75 12.66
CA CYS A 152 -5.33 0.78 12.96
C CYS A 152 -5.05 0.64 14.46
N GLY A 153 -5.86 1.25 15.34
CA GLY A 153 -5.73 1.17 16.80
C GLY A 153 -4.49 1.85 17.37
N LEU A 154 -3.95 2.84 16.66
CA LEU A 154 -2.88 3.72 17.12
C LEU A 154 -3.46 4.99 17.75
N PRO A 155 -2.74 5.65 18.68
CA PRO A 155 -3.16 6.95 19.21
C PRO A 155 -3.22 7.97 18.07
N SER A 156 -4.28 8.80 18.07
CA SER A 156 -4.52 9.75 16.99
C SER A 156 -3.48 10.86 16.99
N LEU A 157 -3.14 11.41 15.82
CA LEU A 157 -2.33 12.63 15.69
C LEU A 157 -2.91 13.83 16.45
N ALA A 158 -4.20 13.83 16.79
CA ALA A 158 -4.80 14.87 17.64
C ALA A 158 -4.31 14.82 19.10
N ASP A 159 -3.74 13.69 19.53
CA ASP A 159 -3.20 13.46 20.86
C ASP A 159 -1.69 13.78 20.98
N HIS A 160 -1.05 14.22 19.88
CA HIS A 160 0.34 14.68 19.89
C HIS A 160 0.41 16.20 20.07
N PRO A 161 0.76 16.72 21.26
CA PRO A 161 1.10 18.12 21.39
C PRO A 161 2.48 18.38 20.78
N GLU A 162 2.51 19.37 19.90
CA GLU A 162 3.66 20.14 19.40
C GLU A 162 4.42 19.60 18.17
N ALA A 163 4.38 20.48 17.16
CA ALA A 163 5.18 20.48 15.95
C ALA A 163 6.68 20.36 16.26
N VAL A 164 7.36 19.54 15.45
CA VAL A 164 8.82 19.61 15.33
C VAL A 164 9.17 21.02 14.84
N PRO A 165 9.91 21.84 15.61
CA PRO A 165 10.31 23.16 15.15
C PRO A 165 11.24 23.02 13.93
N GLU A 166 10.99 23.83 12.90
CA GLU A 166 11.85 23.94 11.72
C GLU A 166 13.30 24.28 12.15
N PRO A 167 14.32 23.62 11.57
CA PRO A 167 15.71 23.98 11.84
C PRO A 167 16.03 25.37 11.26
N ALA A 168 16.74 26.16 12.07
CA ALA A 168 17.15 27.54 11.80
C ALA A 168 18.16 27.70 10.65
#